data_AF-A0A5E4L3B8-F1
#
_entry.id   AF-A0A5E4L3B8-F1
#
_cell.length_a   1.000
_cell.length_b   1.000
_cell.length_c   1.000
_cell.angle_alpha   90.00
_cell.angle_beta   90.00
_cell.angle_gamma   90.00
#
_symmetry.space_group_name_H-M   'P 1'
#
loop_
_entity.id
_entity.type
_entity.pdbx_description
1 polymer ?
#
loop_
_entity_poly.entity_id
_entity_poly.type
_entity_poly.pdbx_seq_one_letter_code
_entity_poly.pdbx_strand_id
1 'polypeptide(L)' 'MDIFEVLAAISRKKKIFMHRGISEYDALKKAEQDISKEYHIPMPDIKKLDGHIFNNDDIRRQRRILS' A
#
# COMPACT_ATOMS: atom_id res chain seq x y z
N MET A 1 15.99 -3.81 -1.30
CA MET A 1 14.75 -3.67 -0.52
C MET A 1 13.75 -4.68 -1.02
N ASP A 2 13.02 -5.34 -0.13
CA ASP A 2 12.06 -6.35 -0.53
C ASP A 2 10.77 -5.70 -1.03
N ILE A 3 10.26 -6.14 -2.17
CA ILE A 3 8.96 -5.73 -2.70
C ILE A 3 7.84 -5.97 -1.68
N PHE A 4 7.92 -7.05 -0.90
CA PHE A 4 6.95 -7.36 0.16
C PHE A 4 7.04 -6.38 1.34
N GLU A 5 8.23 -5.88 1.64
CA GLU A 5 8.45 -4.89 2.70
C GLU A 5 7.83 -3.54 2.32
N VAL A 6 8.04 -3.10 1.07
CA VAL A 6 7.44 -1.87 0.52
C VAL A 6 5.91 -1.95 0.57
N LEU A 7 5.33 -3.08 0.18
CA LEU A 7 3.88 -3.29 0.22
C LEU A 7 3.32 -3.30 1.64
N ALA A 8 4.02 -3.95 2.57
CA ALA A 8 3.65 -3.96 3.97
C ALA A 8 3.68 -2.53 4.56
N ALA A 9 4.67 -1.73 4.18
CA ALA A 9 4.81 -0.35 4.62
C ALA A 9 3.68 0.55 4.07
N ILE A 10 3.32 0.43 2.78
CA ILE A 10 2.15 1.11 2.19
C ILE A 10 0.88 0.73 2.95
N SER A 11 0.65 -0.56 3.18
CA SER A 11 -0.54 -1.08 3.88
C SER A 11 -0.65 -0.55 5.32
N ARG A 12 0.46 -0.51 6.07
CA ARG A 12 0.50 0.07 7.42
C ARG A 12 0.19 1.57 7.41
N LYS A 13 0.83 2.35 6.53
CA LYS A 13 0.57 3.80 6.43
C LYS A 13 -0.87 4.09 6.01
N LYS A 14 -1.42 3.33 5.07
CA LYS A 14 -2.84 3.45 4.68
C LYS A 14 -3.76 3.28 5.88
N LYS A 15 -3.57 2.22 6.69
CA LYS A 15 -4.38 2.00 7.91
C LYS A 15 -4.26 3.15 8.91
N ILE A 16 -3.06 3.67 9.11
CA ILE A 16 -2.84 4.83 10.00
C ILE A 16 -3.62 6.05 9.51
N PHE A 17 -3.60 6.33 8.21
CA PHE A 17 -4.36 7.45 7.63
C PHE A 17 -5.87 7.23 7.72
N MET A 18 -6.35 6.01 7.46
CA MET A 18 -7.76 5.65 7.62
C MET A 18 -8.24 5.82 9.07
N HIS A 19 -7.42 5.41 10.05
CA HIS A 19 -7.74 5.61 11.48
C HIS A 19 -7.79 7.09 11.87
N ARG A 20 -7.19 7.98 11.07
CA ARG A 20 -7.28 9.45 11.24
C ARG A 20 -8.47 10.07 10.51
N GLY A 21 -9.39 9.26 9.99
CA GLY A 21 -10.60 9.71 9.29
C GLY A 21 -10.37 10.09 7.82
N ILE A 22 -9.22 9.73 7.24
CA ILE A 22 -8.96 9.94 5.81
C ILE A 22 -9.65 8.82 5.01
N SER A 23 -10.25 9.17 3.86
CA SER A 23 -10.87 8.20 2.95
C SER A 23 -9.86 7.12 2.53
N GLU A 24 -10.31 5.90 2.21
CA GLU A 24 -9.39 4.83 1.81
C GLU A 24 -8.55 5.22 0.58
N TYR A 25 -9.17 5.90 -0.39
CA TYR A 25 -8.49 6.37 -1.60
C TYR A 25 -7.42 7.42 -1.28
N ASP A 26 -7.74 8.43 -0.48
CA ASP A 26 -6.79 9.47 -0.11
C ASP A 26 -5.70 8.94 0.82
N ALA A 27 -6.05 7.99 1.69
CA ALA A 27 -5.11 7.31 2.58
C ALA A 27 -4.10 6.47 1.79
N LEU A 28 -4.55 5.78 0.75
CA LEU A 28 -3.66 5.02 -0.14
C LEU A 28 -2.72 5.97 -0.88
N LYS A 29 -3.25 6.99 -1.54
CA LYS A 29 -2.45 7.98 -2.29
C LYS A 29 -1.40 8.66 -1.39
N LYS A 30 -1.76 8.97 -0.15
CA LYS A 30 -0.84 9.57 0.83
C LYS A 30 0.21 8.57 1.31
N ALA A 31 -0.18 7.31 1.54
CA ALA A 31 0.76 6.25 1.88
C ALA A 31 1.79 6.01 0.76
N GLU A 32 1.35 5.93 -0.50
CA GLU A 32 2.26 5.78 -1.64
C GLU A 32 3.27 6.93 -1.76
N GLN A 33 2.82 8.18 -1.60
CA GLN A 33 3.71 9.35 -1.65
C GLN A 33 4.74 9.35 -0.53
N ASP A 34 4.30 8.99 0.68
CA ASP A 34 5.16 8.88 1.85
C ASP A 34 6.22 7.78 1.66
N ILE A 35 5.82 6.63 1.13
CA ILE A 35 6.70 5.50 0.84
C ILE A 35 7.66 5.83 -0.29
N SER A 36 7.22 6.53 -1.33
CA SER A 36 8.07 7.01 -2.42
C SER A 36 9.26 7.82 -1.89
N LYS A 37 8.99 8.70 -0.93
CA LYS A 37 10.02 9.54 -0.31
C LYS A 37 10.91 8.76 0.65
N GLU A 38 10.31 7.95 1.52
CA GLU A 38 11.02 7.20 2.58
C GLU A 38 11.98 6.16 2.00
N TYR A 39 11.55 5.52 0.93
CA TYR A 39 12.26 4.41 0.32
C TYR A 39 13.01 4.81 -0.96
N HIS A 40 12.94 6.09 -1.34
CA HIS A 40 13.52 6.63 -2.58
C HIS A 40 13.11 5.86 -3.84
N ILE A 41 11.89 5.31 -3.84
CA ILE A 41 11.32 4.59 -4.98
C ILE A 41 10.52 5.59 -5.82
N PRO A 42 10.74 5.65 -7.14
CA PRO A 42 9.94 6.49 -8.03
C PRO A 42 8.44 6.16 -7.90
N MET A 43 7.60 7.21 -7.83
CA MET A 43 6.14 7.06 -7.78
C MET A 43 5.57 6.18 -8.92
N PRO A 44 6.09 6.21 -10.17
CA PRO A 44 5.66 5.30 -11.22
C PRO A 44 5.83 3.83 -10.85
N ASP A 45 6.90 3.48 -10.15
CA ASP A 45 7.18 2.10 -9.76
C ASP A 45 6.30 1.67 -8.59
N ILE A 46 6.03 2.57 -7.63
CA ILE A 46 5.03 2.32 -6.57
C ILE A 46 3.64 2.09 -7.16
N LYS A 47 3.22 2.89 -8.15
CA LYS A 47 1.91 2.70 -8.81
C LYS A 47 1.83 1.40 -9.60
N LYS A 48 2.94 0.88 -10.13
CA LYS A 48 2.98 -0.46 -10.74
C LYS A 48 2.76 -1.54 -9.68
N LEU A 49 3.29 -1.36 -8.47
CA LEU A 49 3.04 -2.26 -7.34
C LEU A 49 1.56 -2.23 -6.92
N ASP A 50 0.95 -1.05 -6.95
CA ASP A 50 -0.46 -0.86 -6.63
C ASP A 50 -1.38 -1.53 -7.69
N GLY A 51 -1.13 -1.25 -8.97
CA GLY A 51 -1.90 -1.79 -10.09
C GLY A 51 -1.86 -3.32 -10.25
N HIS A 52 -0.84 -3.99 -9.69
CA HIS A 52 -0.76 -5.46 -9.68
C HIS A 52 -1.42 -6.13 -8.46
N ILE A 53 -1.75 -5.40 -7.40
CA ILE A 53 -2.12 -5.99 -6.08
C ILE A 53 -3.48 -5.48 -5.56
N PHE A 54 -3.96 -4.33 -6.04
CA PHE A 54 -5.21 -3.71 -5.56
C PHE A 54 -6.38 -3.84 -6.54
N ASN A 55 -6.32 -4.79 -7.49
CA ASN A 55 -7.57 -5.42 -7.90
C ASN A 55 -8.12 -6.13 -6.65
N ASN A 56 -9.25 -5.65 -6.14
CA ASN A 56 -9.85 -5.94 -4.82
C ASN A 56 -9.98 -7.43 -4.41
N ASP A 57 -9.64 -8.37 -5.29
CA ASP A 57 -9.70 -9.81 -5.09
C ASP A 57 -8.48 -10.39 -4.35
N ASP A 58 -7.28 -9.81 -4.49
CA ASP A 58 -6.05 -10.44 -3.94
C ASP A 58 -5.84 -10.21 -2.44
N ILE A 59 -6.30 -9.07 -1.90
CA ILE A 59 -6.26 -8.79 -0.45
C ILE A 59 -7.14 -9.78 0.33
N ARG A 60 -8.22 -10.28 -0.28
CA ARG A 60 -9.09 -11.30 0.32
C ARG A 60 -8.45 -12.69 0.30
N ARG A 61 -7.61 -13.01 -0.69
CA ARG A 61 -6.83 -14.26 -0.73
C ARG A 61 -5.72 -14.29 0.31
N GLN A 62 -4.98 -13.20 0.49
CA GLN A 62 -3.90 -13.17 1.50
C GLN A 62 -4.40 -13.38 2.94
N ARG A 63 -5.61 -12.97 3.29
CA ARG A 63 -6.20 -13.26 4.62
C ARG A 63 -6.65 -14.71 4.80
N ARG A 64 -6.89 -15.44 3.71
CA ARG A 64 -7.43 -16.82 3.75
C ARG A 64 -6.34 -17.89 3.74
N ILE A 65 -5.09 -17.52 3.44
CA ILE A 65 -3.93 -18.42 3.42
C ILE A 65 -3.18 -18.39 4.76
N LEU A 66 -3.45 -17.39 5.60
CA LEU A 66 -2.85 -17.23 6.94
C LEU A 66 -3.82 -17.61 8.08
N SER A 67 -4.85 -18.41 7.79
CA SER A 67 -5.83 -18.95 8.75
C SER A 67 -5.81 -20.46 8.75
#